data_AF-A0A090S4Z5-F1
#
_entry.id   AF-A0A090S4Z5-F1
#
_cell.length_a   1.000
_cell.length_b   1.000
_cell.length_c   1.000
_cell.angle_alpha   90.00
_cell.angle_beta   90.00
_cell.angle_gamma   90.00
#
_symmetry.space_group_name_H-M   'P 1'
#
loop_
_entity.id
_entity.type
_entity.pdbx_description
1 polymer ?
#
loop_
_entity_poly.entity_id
_entity_poly.type
_entity_poly.pdbx_seq_one_letter_code
_entity_poly.pdbx_strand_id
1 'polypeptide(L)'
;MSSLDPITMATQLATYDVQPFQMRYQMQADKYQSQITALGKVEAALREFRTAVTNMNSSSSNIIKNSASVSQDGFLSATANASALTGSYQIFVEQVATAHQMKTDMPADLDATTEIPATGTLDFTINGETVTIDLATVSADAGGTATMSDLSQPLITTPITRA
;
A
#
# COMPACT_ATOMS: atom_id res chain seq x y z
N MET A 1 75.50 -13.09 -27.59
CA MET A 1 74.19 -12.67 -27.08
C MET A 1 73.10 -13.30 -27.94
N SER A 2 72.68 -14.50 -27.57
CA SER A 2 71.33 -15.04 -27.77
C SER A 2 71.40 -16.43 -27.14
N SER A 3 71.13 -16.49 -25.83
CA SER A 3 70.99 -17.77 -25.15
C SER A 3 69.67 -18.35 -25.65
N LEU A 4 69.73 -19.30 -26.57
CA LEU A 4 68.60 -20.14 -26.93
C LEU A 4 68.16 -20.85 -25.65
N ASP A 5 67.15 -20.31 -24.97
CA ASP A 5 66.58 -20.94 -23.79
C ASP A 5 65.54 -21.98 -24.28
N PRO A 6 65.87 -23.28 -24.26
CA PRO A 6 64.99 -24.33 -24.76
C PRO A 6 63.66 -24.37 -24.00
N ILE A 7 63.61 -23.88 -22.75
CA ILE A 7 62.39 -23.79 -21.96
C ILE A 7 61.43 -22.76 -22.58
N THR A 8 61.94 -21.59 -22.97
CA THR A 8 61.12 -20.55 -23.62
C THR A 8 60.57 -21.00 -24.97
N MET A 9 61.37 -21.73 -25.75
CA MET A 9 60.98 -22.20 -27.08
C MET A 9 59.97 -23.36 -27.01
N ALA A 10 60.14 -24.29 -26.06
CA ALA A 10 59.18 -25.34 -25.79
C ALA A 10 57.85 -24.77 -25.27
N THR A 11 57.90 -23.74 -24.42
CA THR A 11 56.70 -23.05 -23.91
C THR A 11 55.94 -22.35 -25.03
N GLN A 12 56.64 -21.67 -25.95
CA GLN A 12 56.02 -21.02 -27.10
C GLN A 12 55.35 -22.03 -28.05
N LEU A 13 56.03 -23.14 -28.36
CA LEU A 13 55.46 -24.19 -29.22
C LEU A 13 54.24 -24.84 -28.57
N ALA A 14 54.34 -25.21 -27.29
CA ALA A 14 53.21 -25.75 -26.53
C ALA A 14 52.04 -24.76 -26.48
N THR A 15 52.32 -23.45 -26.34
CA THR A 15 51.29 -22.40 -26.38
C THR A 15 50.61 -22.35 -27.73
N TYR A 16 51.37 -22.38 -28.83
CA TYR A 16 50.82 -22.41 -30.20
C TYR A 16 49.97 -23.65 -30.47
N ASP A 17 50.37 -24.82 -29.96
CA ASP A 17 49.62 -26.06 -30.11
C ASP A 17 48.27 -26.01 -29.38
N VAL A 18 48.19 -25.37 -28.20
CA VAL A 18 46.93 -25.25 -27.43
C VAL A 18 46.07 -24.05 -27.81
N GLN A 19 46.66 -23.00 -28.40
CA GLN A 19 45.98 -21.77 -28.79
C GLN A 19 44.74 -21.98 -29.66
N PRO A 20 44.75 -22.80 -30.73
CA PRO A 20 43.57 -22.98 -31.58
C PRO A 20 42.42 -23.67 -30.85
N PHE A 21 42.72 -24.56 -29.90
CA PHE A 21 41.69 -25.21 -29.07
C PHE A 21 41.06 -24.22 -28.10
N GLN A 22 41.87 -23.37 -27.47
CA GLN A 22 41.37 -22.30 -26.60
C GLN A 22 40.50 -21.30 -27.38
N MET A 23 40.95 -20.85 -28.55
CA MET A 23 40.16 -19.96 -29.41
C MET A 23 38.83 -20.58 -29.83
N ARG A 24 38.81 -21.87 -30.21
CA ARG A 24 37.57 -22.58 -30.57
C ARG A 24 36.60 -22.65 -29.40
N TYR A 25 37.10 -22.97 -28.21
CA TYR A 25 36.28 -23.02 -27.01
C TYR A 25 35.72 -21.64 -26.67
N GLN A 26 36.55 -20.59 -26.77
CA GLN A 26 36.15 -19.22 -26.49
C GLN A 26 35.10 -18.72 -27.49
N MET A 27 35.30 -18.95 -28.80
CA MET A 27 34.29 -18.63 -29.81
C MET A 27 32.97 -19.37 -29.57
N GLN A 28 33.02 -20.63 -29.14
CA GLN A 28 31.84 -21.41 -28.83
C GLN A 28 31.12 -20.87 -27.58
N ALA A 29 31.88 -20.50 -26.54
CA ALA A 29 31.35 -19.87 -25.33
C ALA A 29 30.69 -18.52 -25.65
N ASP A 30 31.35 -17.67 -26.44
CA ASP A 30 30.83 -16.37 -26.87
C ASP A 30 29.55 -16.52 -27.69
N LYS A 31 29.50 -17.52 -28.58
CA LYS A 31 28.29 -17.85 -29.35
C LYS A 31 27.13 -18.23 -28.44
N TYR A 32 27.35 -19.09 -27.45
CA TYR A 32 26.31 -19.48 -26.49
C TYR A 32 25.89 -18.30 -25.62
N GLN A 33 26.83 -17.47 -25.15
CA GLN A 33 26.53 -16.29 -24.34
C GLN A 33 25.69 -15.28 -25.13
N SER A 34 25.99 -15.08 -26.42
CA SER A 34 25.19 -14.25 -27.31
C SER A 34 23.78 -14.79 -27.50
N GLN A 35 23.63 -16.12 -27.68
CA GLN A 35 22.31 -16.76 -27.77
C GLN A 35 21.49 -16.61 -26.48
N ILE A 36 22.10 -16.83 -25.31
CA ILE A 36 21.45 -16.64 -24.01
C ILE A 36 20.99 -15.19 -23.86
N THR A 37 21.84 -14.23 -24.23
CA THR A 37 21.50 -12.80 -24.16
C THR A 37 20.35 -12.45 -25.11
N ALA A 38 20.33 -13.01 -26.32
CA ALA A 38 19.24 -12.81 -27.27
C ALA A 38 17.92 -13.40 -26.76
N LEU A 39 17.95 -14.61 -26.19
CA LEU A 39 16.79 -15.24 -25.55
C LEU A 39 16.28 -14.42 -24.36
N GLY A 40 17.18 -13.91 -23.51
CA GLY A 40 16.82 -13.05 -22.39
C GLY A 40 16.14 -11.75 -22.83
N LYS A 41 16.59 -11.14 -23.93
CA LYS A 41 15.92 -9.97 -24.53
C LYS A 41 14.52 -10.30 -25.03
N VAL A 42 14.34 -11.46 -25.68
CA VAL A 42 13.02 -11.91 -26.15
C VAL A 42 12.10 -12.19 -24.97
N GLU A 43 12.58 -12.86 -23.92
CA GLU A 43 11.81 -13.11 -22.70
C GLU A 43 11.36 -11.79 -22.06
N ALA A 44 12.27 -10.82 -21.92
CA ALA A 44 11.96 -9.50 -21.38
C ALA A 44 10.87 -8.79 -22.18
N ALA A 45 11.00 -8.78 -23.52
CA ALA A 45 10.00 -8.18 -24.40
C ALA A 45 8.62 -8.86 -24.28
N LEU A 46 8.59 -10.19 -24.17
CA LEU A 46 7.35 -10.94 -23.97
C LEU A 46 6.71 -10.68 -22.60
N ARG A 47 7.52 -10.52 -21.54
CA ARG A 47 7.04 -10.14 -20.21
C ARG A 47 6.45 -8.74 -20.18
N GLU A 48 7.09 -7.80 -20.85
CA GLU A 48 6.60 -6.43 -20.99
C GLU A 48 5.27 -6.40 -21.77
N PHE A 49 5.20 -7.12 -22.88
CA PHE A 49 3.97 -7.28 -23.65
C PHE A 49 2.84 -7.90 -22.82
N ARG A 50 3.12 -8.98 -22.08
CA ARG A 50 2.14 -9.61 -21.18
C ARG A 50 1.64 -8.63 -20.12
N THR A 51 2.53 -7.83 -19.55
CA THR A 51 2.18 -6.80 -18.55
C THR A 51 1.26 -5.76 -19.17
N ALA A 52 1.57 -5.27 -20.37
CA ALA A 52 0.73 -4.32 -21.09
C ALA A 52 -0.68 -4.88 -21.36
N VAL A 53 -0.79 -6.12 -21.83
CA VAL A 53 -2.09 -6.79 -22.05
C VAL A 53 -2.85 -6.99 -20.75
N THR A 54 -2.17 -7.37 -19.67
CA THR A 54 -2.80 -7.56 -18.35
C THR A 54 -3.35 -6.24 -17.82
N ASN A 55 -2.59 -5.14 -17.95
CA ASN A 55 -3.04 -3.82 -17.55
C ASN A 55 -4.26 -3.37 -18.37
N MET A 56 -4.27 -3.64 -19.68
CA MET A 56 -5.41 -3.32 -20.55
C MET A 56 -6.67 -4.13 -20.22
N ASN A 57 -6.51 -5.38 -19.76
CA ASN A 57 -7.62 -6.27 -19.40
C ASN A 57 -8.07 -6.09 -17.94
N SER A 58 -7.38 -5.26 -17.15
CA SER A 58 -7.80 -4.96 -15.77
C SER A 58 -9.05 -4.07 -15.76
N SER A 59 -10.09 -4.51 -15.05
CA SER A 59 -11.39 -3.81 -14.95
C SER A 59 -11.29 -2.42 -14.28
N SER A 60 -10.16 -2.11 -13.64
CA SER A 60 -9.86 -0.80 -13.05
C SER A 60 -9.24 0.19 -14.06
N SER A 61 -8.66 -0.31 -15.15
CA SER A 61 -8.03 0.48 -16.20
C SER A 61 -8.87 0.45 -17.48
N ASN A 62 -10.16 0.76 -17.35
CA ASN A 62 -11.03 0.84 -18.52
C ASN A 62 -10.49 1.92 -19.48
N ILE A 63 -10.59 1.64 -20.78
CA ILE A 63 -10.28 2.61 -21.85
C ILE A 63 -11.14 3.88 -21.70
N ILE A 64 -12.30 3.75 -21.07
CA ILE A 64 -13.20 4.84 -20.72
C ILE A 64 -12.68 5.54 -19.46
N LYS A 65 -11.91 6.62 -19.67
CA LYS A 65 -11.51 7.56 -18.62
C LYS A 65 -12.48 8.72 -18.60
N ASN A 66 -13.42 8.70 -17.65
CA ASN A 66 -14.26 9.86 -17.40
C ASN A 66 -13.51 10.81 -16.47
N SER A 67 -13.41 12.08 -16.87
CA SER A 67 -12.91 13.15 -16.01
C SER A 67 -14.09 13.98 -15.50
N ALA A 68 -14.00 14.40 -14.25
CA ALA A 68 -14.87 15.43 -13.70
C ALA A 68 -14.08 16.75 -13.66
N SER A 69 -14.70 17.83 -14.12
CA SER A 69 -14.17 19.18 -13.98
C SER A 69 -15.13 19.97 -13.11
N VAL A 70 -14.59 20.62 -12.09
CA VAL A 70 -15.35 21.52 -11.21
C VAL A 70 -15.09 22.95 -11.67
N SER A 71 -16.13 23.78 -11.64
CA SER A 71 -16.05 25.17 -12.08
C SER A 71 -15.23 26.07 -11.16
N GLN A 72 -15.10 25.70 -9.88
CA GLN A 72 -14.39 26.48 -8.87
C GLN A 72 -13.68 25.54 -7.89
N ASP A 73 -12.37 25.71 -7.77
CA ASP A 73 -11.54 24.94 -6.85
C ASP A 73 -11.77 25.39 -5.39
N GLY A 74 -11.72 24.43 -4.45
CA GLY A 74 -11.74 24.68 -3.01
C GLY A 74 -13.08 24.47 -2.30
N PHE A 75 -14.20 24.37 -3.03
CA PHE A 75 -15.53 24.16 -2.43
C PHE A 75 -16.04 22.73 -2.56
N LEU A 76 -15.72 22.06 -3.67
CA LEU A 76 -16.15 20.70 -3.95
C LEU A 76 -15.07 20.01 -4.79
N SER A 77 -14.77 18.76 -4.47
CA SER A 77 -14.02 17.86 -5.37
C SER A 77 -14.98 16.83 -5.93
N ALA A 78 -14.89 16.57 -7.24
CA ALA A 78 -15.66 15.55 -7.91
C ALA A 78 -14.71 14.59 -8.63
N THR A 79 -14.94 13.29 -8.47
CA THR A 79 -14.22 12.23 -9.19
C THR A 79 -15.23 11.43 -10.00
N ALA A 80 -14.90 11.13 -11.26
CA ALA A 80 -15.73 10.31 -12.12
C ALA A 80 -15.12 8.92 -12.24
N ASN A 81 -15.94 7.89 -12.10
CA ASN A 81 -15.55 6.51 -12.36
C ASN A 81 -15.97 6.11 -13.79
N ALA A 82 -15.56 4.92 -14.23
CA ALA A 82 -15.85 4.41 -15.58
C ALA A 82 -17.36 4.22 -15.87
N SER A 83 -18.21 4.18 -14.84
CA SER A 83 -19.66 4.05 -14.95
C SER A 83 -20.40 5.39 -14.87
N ALA A 84 -19.69 6.51 -14.71
CA ALA A 84 -20.32 7.82 -14.58
C ALA A 84 -21.02 8.23 -15.88
N LEU A 85 -22.25 8.73 -15.79
CA LEU A 85 -22.97 9.28 -16.94
C LEU A 85 -22.39 10.63 -17.33
N THR A 86 -22.13 10.80 -18.63
CA THR A 86 -21.71 12.09 -19.20
C THR A 86 -22.82 13.11 -19.08
N GLY A 87 -22.54 14.24 -18.45
CA GLY A 87 -23.50 15.34 -18.30
C GLY A 87 -22.93 16.51 -17.49
N SER A 88 -23.63 17.65 -17.56
CA SER A 88 -23.34 18.82 -16.72
C SER A 88 -24.30 18.81 -15.53
N TYR A 89 -23.74 18.84 -14.31
CA TYR A 89 -24.50 18.81 -13.07
C TYR A 89 -24.30 20.14 -12.32
N GLN A 90 -25.40 20.79 -11.96
CA GLN A 90 -25.38 21.98 -11.12
C GLN A 90 -25.53 21.54 -9.66
N ILE A 91 -24.52 21.82 -8.85
CA ILE A 91 -24.51 21.52 -7.41
C ILE A 91 -24.53 22.83 -6.64
N PHE A 92 -25.38 22.94 -5.63
CA PHE A 92 -25.44 24.05 -4.70
C PHE A 92 -25.30 23.49 -3.28
N VAL A 93 -24.26 23.92 -2.56
CA VAL A 93 -23.96 23.45 -1.20
C VAL A 93 -24.47 24.48 -0.21
N GLU A 94 -25.52 24.13 0.53
CA GLU A 94 -26.09 25.02 1.56
C GLU A 94 -25.36 24.90 2.89
N GLN A 95 -25.01 23.67 3.29
CA GLN A 95 -24.35 23.38 4.56
C GLN A 95 -23.44 22.17 4.43
N VAL A 96 -22.28 22.23 5.10
CA VAL A 96 -21.35 21.09 5.19
C VAL A 96 -21.76 20.20 6.37
N ALA A 97 -21.67 18.88 6.18
CA ALA A 97 -21.84 17.93 7.27
C ALA A 97 -20.74 18.14 8.32
N THR A 98 -21.12 18.52 9.54
CA THR A 98 -20.22 18.67 10.68
C THR A 98 -20.31 17.47 11.60
N ALA A 99 -19.17 17.08 12.20
CA ALA A 99 -19.20 16.10 13.27
C ALA A 99 -19.85 16.73 14.53
N HIS A 100 -20.73 15.97 15.17
CA HIS A 100 -21.33 16.38 16.43
C HIS A 100 -20.31 16.24 17.56
N GLN A 101 -20.06 17.33 18.29
CA GLN A 101 -19.17 17.35 19.45
C GLN A 101 -19.98 17.73 20.68
N MET A 102 -20.00 16.83 21.66
CA MET A 102 -20.59 17.08 22.96
C MET A 102 -19.48 17.16 23.99
N LYS A 103 -19.52 18.22 24.80
CA LYS A 103 -18.72 18.33 26.02
C LYS A 103 -19.68 18.14 27.18
N THR A 104 -19.39 17.17 28.04
CA THR A 104 -20.08 17.04 29.33
C THR A 104 -19.49 18.05 30.30
N ASP A 105 -20.35 18.71 31.09
CA ASP A 105 -19.92 19.61 32.17
C ASP A 105 -19.41 18.77 33.34
N MET A 106 -18.21 18.23 33.17
CA MET A 106 -17.49 17.49 34.19
C MET A 106 -16.80 18.46 35.18
N PRO A 107 -16.77 18.13 36.49
CA PRO A 107 -16.07 18.93 37.49
C PRO A 107 -14.61 19.15 37.11
N ALA A 108 -14.08 20.35 37.38
CA ALA A 108 -12.71 20.73 37.01
C ALA A 108 -11.61 19.89 37.68
N ASP A 109 -11.96 19.15 38.74
CA ASP A 109 -11.06 18.30 39.53
C ASP A 109 -11.02 16.85 39.04
N LEU A 110 -11.62 16.53 37.88
CA LEU A 110 -11.51 15.21 37.26
C LEU A 110 -10.15 15.05 36.59
N ASP A 111 -9.40 14.05 37.05
CA ASP A 111 -8.15 13.60 36.46
C ASP A 111 -8.36 12.24 35.76
N ALA A 112 -7.41 11.84 34.92
CA ALA A 112 -7.32 10.54 34.27
C ALA A 112 -7.45 9.36 35.26
N THR A 113 -7.08 9.59 36.53
CA THR A 113 -7.10 8.64 37.64
C THR A 113 -8.38 8.68 38.48
N THR A 114 -9.32 9.58 38.18
CA THR A 114 -10.58 9.66 38.93
C THR A 114 -11.40 8.40 38.75
N GLU A 115 -11.73 7.77 39.89
CA GLU A 115 -12.55 6.57 39.95
C GLU A 115 -13.98 6.86 39.48
N ILE A 116 -14.46 6.03 38.57
CA ILE A 116 -15.85 6.01 38.12
C ILE A 116 -16.57 4.81 38.75
N PRO A 117 -17.90 4.88 38.95
CA PRO A 117 -18.65 3.76 39.50
C PRO A 117 -18.47 2.49 38.67
N ALA A 118 -18.09 1.38 39.32
CA ALA A 118 -17.94 0.06 38.68
C ALA A 118 -19.28 -0.66 38.39
N THR A 119 -20.41 0.06 38.48
CA THR A 119 -21.75 -0.48 38.24
C THR A 119 -22.60 0.53 37.47
N GLY A 120 -23.41 0.03 36.52
CA GLY A 120 -24.31 0.84 35.71
C GLY A 120 -24.04 0.72 34.22
N THR A 121 -25.00 1.16 33.41
CA THR A 121 -24.89 1.20 31.95
C THR A 121 -24.92 2.65 31.47
N LEU A 122 -24.09 2.95 30.48
CA LEU A 122 -24.08 4.24 29.81
C LEU A 122 -24.54 4.03 28.36
N ASP A 123 -25.70 4.57 28.04
CA ASP A 123 -26.32 4.45 26.73
C ASP A 123 -26.06 5.70 25.89
N PHE A 124 -25.46 5.51 24.72
CA PHE A 124 -25.28 6.54 23.70
C PHE A 124 -26.11 6.21 22.47
N THR A 125 -27.10 7.06 22.16
CA THR A 125 -27.85 6.94 20.91
C THR A 125 -27.22 7.83 19.84
N ILE A 126 -26.63 7.22 18.82
CA ILE A 126 -26.01 7.92 17.69
C ILE A 126 -26.70 7.44 16.41
N ASN A 127 -27.33 8.38 15.68
CA ASN A 127 -28.05 8.08 14.44
C ASN A 127 -29.13 6.97 14.56
N GLY A 128 -29.79 6.89 15.73
CA GLY A 128 -30.82 5.87 16.00
C GLY A 128 -30.30 4.50 16.44
N GLU A 129 -28.98 4.25 16.38
CA GLU A 129 -28.35 3.09 17.00
C GLU A 129 -27.97 3.42 18.44
N THR A 130 -28.30 2.53 19.37
CA THR A 130 -27.92 2.68 20.78
C THR A 130 -26.72 1.81 21.08
N VAL A 131 -25.64 2.46 21.52
CA VAL A 131 -24.44 1.82 22.05
C VAL A 131 -24.54 1.85 23.57
N THR A 132 -24.67 0.67 24.16
CA THR A 132 -24.67 0.49 25.61
C THR A 132 -23.27 0.08 26.07
N ILE A 133 -22.68 0.89 26.96
CA ILE A 133 -21.42 0.58 27.62
C ILE A 133 -21.71 0.13 29.04
N ASP A 134 -21.32 -1.10 29.37
CA ASP A 134 -21.42 -1.62 30.73
C ASP A 134 -20.17 -1.22 31.55
N LEU A 135 -20.36 -0.38 32.57
CA LEU A 135 -19.30 0.11 33.44
C LEU A 135 -18.69 -0.98 34.34
N ALA A 136 -19.35 -2.15 34.49
CA ALA A 136 -18.76 -3.27 35.21
C ALA A 136 -17.62 -3.95 34.41
N THR A 137 -17.62 -3.79 33.09
CA THR A 137 -16.63 -4.41 32.18
C THR A 137 -15.57 -3.44 31.67
N VAL A 138 -15.66 -2.17 32.08
CA VAL A 138 -14.79 -1.08 31.61
C VAL A 138 -13.41 -1.10 32.27
N SER A 139 -13.27 -1.72 33.45
CA SER A 139 -12.01 -1.77 34.21
C SER A 139 -10.97 -2.62 33.48
N ALA A 140 -9.88 -2.00 33.04
CA ALA A 140 -8.73 -2.70 32.47
C ALA A 140 -7.82 -3.35 33.55
N ASP A 141 -7.95 -2.93 34.80
CA ASP A 141 -7.10 -3.37 35.90
C ASP A 141 -7.73 -4.50 36.72
N ALA A 142 -6.92 -5.48 37.11
CA ALA A 142 -7.35 -6.65 37.90
C ALA A 142 -7.78 -6.31 39.34
N GLY A 143 -7.78 -5.02 39.71
CA GLY A 143 -8.13 -4.48 41.03
C GLY A 143 -9.57 -3.95 41.17
N GLY A 144 -10.37 -3.94 40.09
CA GLY A 144 -11.81 -3.62 40.14
C GLY A 144 -12.17 -2.12 40.22
N THR A 145 -11.18 -1.23 40.10
CA THR A 145 -11.39 0.22 40.04
C THR A 145 -11.40 0.69 38.60
N ALA A 146 -12.54 1.14 38.11
CA ALA A 146 -12.65 1.76 36.79
C ALA A 146 -12.25 3.24 36.87
N THR A 147 -11.41 3.72 35.94
CA THR A 147 -11.00 5.14 35.90
C THR A 147 -11.55 5.87 34.67
N MET A 148 -11.51 7.20 34.69
CA MET A 148 -11.93 8.02 33.54
C MET A 148 -11.15 7.70 32.25
N SER A 149 -9.88 7.28 32.37
CA SER A 149 -9.07 6.84 31.23
C SER A 149 -9.62 5.56 30.60
N ASP A 150 -10.10 4.64 31.42
CA ASP A 150 -10.63 3.35 30.98
C ASP A 150 -11.96 3.50 30.24
N LEU A 151 -12.76 4.53 30.55
CA LEU A 151 -14.02 4.83 29.84
C LEU A 151 -13.80 5.35 28.42
N SER A 152 -12.66 5.99 28.14
CA SER A 152 -12.37 6.56 26.82
C SER A 152 -12.09 5.50 25.75
N GLN A 153 -11.56 4.34 26.14
CA GLN A 153 -11.21 3.25 25.23
C GLN A 153 -12.43 2.54 24.61
N PRO A 154 -13.45 2.09 25.37
CA PRO A 154 -14.64 1.47 24.80
C PRO A 154 -15.48 2.44 23.98
N LEU A 155 -15.47 3.73 24.31
CA LEU A 155 -16.15 4.76 23.54
C LEU A 155 -15.57 4.92 22.11
N ILE A 156 -14.26 4.75 21.94
CA ILE A 156 -13.58 4.88 20.64
C ILE A 156 -13.58 3.56 19.86
N THR A 157 -13.57 2.42 20.56
CA THR A 157 -13.39 1.08 19.96
C THR A 157 -14.70 0.37 19.62
N THR A 158 -15.83 0.80 20.17
CA THR A 158 -17.14 0.21 19.85
C THR A 158 -17.60 0.67 18.47
N PRO A 159 -17.72 -0.23 17.48
CA PRO A 159 -18.09 0.17 16.12
C PRO A 159 -19.56 0.60 16.09
N ILE A 160 -19.80 1.85 15.69
CA ILE A 160 -21.13 2.31 15.26
C ILE A 160 -21.26 1.91 13.80
N THR A 161 -22.30 1.15 13.46
CA THR A 161 -22.49 0.71 12.07
C THR A 161 -22.97 1.93 11.28
N ARG A 162 -22.14 2.41 10.35
CA ARG A 162 -22.56 3.50 9.45
C ARG A 162 -23.55 2.93 8.43
N ALA A 163 -24.81 3.35 8.52
CA ALA A 163 -25.77 3.26 7.42
C ALA A 163 -25.45 4.29 6.32
#